data_AF-A0A9J8BN90-F1
#
_entry.id   AF-A0A9J8BN90-F1
#
_cell.length_a   1.000
_cell.length_b   1.000
_cell.length_c   1.000
_cell.angle_alpha   90.00
_cell.angle_beta   90.00
_cell.angle_gamma   90.00
#
_symmetry.space_group_name_H-M   'P 1'
#
loop_
_entity.id
_entity.type
_entity.pdbx_description
1 polymer ?
#
loop_
_entity_poly.entity_id
_entity_poly.type
_entity_poly.pdbx_seq_one_letter_code
_entity_poly.pdbx_strand_id
1 'polypeptide(L)'
;MVSQSSSVGYTIMGKTAELTVVQKTTIDTLHKEGKTQKVIAKEAGCSQSSVSKHINREAKGRKRCGREKCTSNRDNRALERIVKQNPFKNVGEIHKEWTAAGVSASRTTTQRRMQDMGFSCRIPCVKPLLNNRQHQKRLASKRTGLLLRREERHTIHVA
;
A
#
# COMPACT_ATOMS: atom_id res chain seq x y z
N MET A 1 42.42 14.62 -32.54
CA MET A 1 41.70 13.40 -32.09
C MET A 1 40.42 13.86 -31.43
N VAL A 2 39.29 13.76 -32.12
CA VAL A 2 38.00 14.28 -31.66
C VAL A 2 37.23 13.13 -31.03
N SER A 3 37.24 13.07 -29.70
CA SER A 3 36.51 12.07 -28.93
C SER A 3 35.01 12.36 -29.00
N GLN A 4 34.29 11.54 -29.75
CA GLN A 4 32.84 11.55 -29.82
C GLN A 4 32.27 11.00 -28.50
N SER A 5 31.79 11.88 -27.64
CA SER A 5 30.96 11.48 -26.50
C SER A 5 29.55 11.17 -27.01
N SER A 6 29.26 9.87 -27.14
CA SER A 6 27.95 9.30 -27.45
C SER A 6 26.85 9.87 -26.54
N SER A 7 25.87 10.53 -27.14
CA SER A 7 24.66 10.96 -26.44
C SER A 7 23.83 9.73 -26.08
N VAL A 8 23.92 9.32 -24.83
CA VAL A 8 23.04 8.28 -24.28
C VAL A 8 21.62 8.83 -24.30
N GLY A 9 20.84 8.36 -25.27
CA GLY A 9 19.45 8.75 -25.48
C GLY A 9 18.60 8.47 -24.25
N TYR A 10 17.76 9.43 -23.90
CA TYR A 10 16.75 9.26 -22.86
C TYR A 10 15.37 9.29 -23.50
N THR A 11 14.66 8.18 -23.42
CA THR A 11 13.26 8.03 -23.85
C THR A 11 12.37 8.78 -22.85
N ILE A 12 11.68 9.85 -23.27
CA ILE A 12 10.66 10.51 -22.43
C ILE A 12 9.29 10.41 -23.07
N MET A 13 8.46 9.52 -22.54
CA MET A 13 7.01 9.61 -22.69
C MET A 13 6.47 10.59 -21.66
N GLY A 14 6.20 11.82 -22.14
CA GLY A 14 5.66 12.97 -21.41
C GLY A 14 6.54 14.21 -21.56
N LYS A 15 5.99 15.36 -21.97
CA LYS A 15 6.76 16.61 -22.22
C LYS A 15 7.49 17.18 -20.98
N THR A 16 7.32 16.60 -19.80
CA THR A 16 7.85 17.12 -18.53
C THR A 16 8.41 15.99 -17.69
N ALA A 17 9.71 15.71 -17.85
CA ALA A 17 10.45 14.90 -16.88
C ALA A 17 10.92 15.77 -15.71
N GLU A 18 10.98 15.17 -14.52
CA GLU A 18 11.63 15.79 -13.37
C GLU A 18 13.14 15.89 -13.62
N LEU A 19 13.77 16.96 -13.12
CA LEU A 19 15.22 17.11 -13.17
C LEU A 19 15.89 15.94 -12.44
N THR A 20 16.95 15.39 -13.02
CA THR A 20 17.73 14.32 -12.39
C THR A 20 18.47 14.87 -11.17
N VAL A 21 18.89 13.98 -10.26
CA VAL A 21 19.65 14.38 -9.06
C VAL A 21 20.92 15.15 -9.46
N VAL A 22 21.63 14.68 -10.49
CA VAL A 22 22.84 15.32 -11.02
C VAL A 22 22.54 16.74 -11.53
N GLN A 23 21.45 16.91 -12.29
CA GLN A 23 21.06 18.23 -12.78
C GLN A 23 20.72 19.20 -11.65
N LYS A 24 20.01 18.71 -10.62
CA LYS A 24 19.68 19.53 -9.44
C LYS A 24 20.93 19.99 -8.70
N THR A 25 21.89 19.11 -8.47
CA THR A 25 23.15 19.46 -7.81
C THR A 25 23.97 20.46 -8.62
N THR A 26 24.05 20.28 -9.94
CA THR A 26 24.74 21.23 -10.83
C THR A 26 24.06 22.60 -10.84
N ILE A 27 22.72 22.64 -10.82
CA ILE A 27 21.99 23.90 -10.70
C ILE A 27 22.29 24.58 -9.35
N ASP A 28 22.26 23.84 -8.25
CA ASP A 28 22.48 24.38 -6.90
C ASP A 28 23.91 24.93 -6.73
N THR A 29 24.93 24.26 -7.28
CA THR A 29 26.32 24.74 -7.23
C THR A 29 26.51 25.98 -8.10
N LEU A 30 26.10 25.95 -9.36
CA LEU A 30 26.30 27.08 -10.29
C LEU A 30 25.45 28.30 -9.90
N HIS A 31 24.30 28.10 -9.26
CA HIS A 31 23.49 29.18 -8.71
C HIS A 31 24.18 29.87 -7.52
N LYS A 32 24.83 29.11 -6.62
CA LYS A 32 25.63 29.66 -5.53
C LYS A 32 26.86 30.45 -6.02
N GLU A 33 27.43 30.04 -7.15
CA GLU A 33 28.51 30.78 -7.83
C GLU A 33 28.04 32.09 -8.50
N GLY A 34 26.73 32.38 -8.52
CA GLY A 34 26.19 33.61 -9.12
C GLY A 34 26.10 33.59 -10.65
N LYS A 35 26.20 32.42 -11.30
CA LYS A 35 26.09 32.31 -12.76
C LYS A 35 24.66 32.60 -13.22
N THR A 36 24.54 33.14 -14.44
CA THR A 36 23.22 33.41 -15.04
C THR A 36 22.47 32.11 -15.36
N GLN A 37 21.14 32.11 -15.21
CA GLN A 37 20.31 30.92 -15.42
C GLN A 37 20.44 30.33 -16.84
N LYS A 38 20.76 31.14 -17.85
CA LYS A 38 20.99 30.69 -19.23
C LYS A 38 22.25 29.82 -19.36
N VAL A 39 23.31 30.18 -18.65
CA VAL A 39 24.57 29.41 -18.60
C VAL A 39 24.33 28.10 -17.83
N ILE A 40 23.67 28.18 -16.68
CA ILE A 40 23.31 27.02 -15.87
C ILE A 40 22.49 26.00 -16.68
N ALA A 41 21.50 26.48 -17.45
CA ALA A 41 20.66 25.62 -18.29
C ALA A 41 21.48 24.85 -19.35
N LYS A 42 22.44 25.53 -19.99
CA LYS A 42 23.32 24.93 -21.00
C LYS A 42 24.25 23.88 -20.37
N GLU A 43 24.79 24.17 -19.19
CA GLU A 43 25.74 23.30 -18.48
C GLU A 43 25.04 22.09 -17.83
N ALA A 44 23.85 22.27 -17.27
CA ALA A 44 23.03 21.19 -16.72
C ALA A 44 22.26 20.39 -17.81
N GLY A 45 22.29 20.82 -19.08
CA GLY A 45 21.57 20.16 -20.16
C GLY A 45 20.05 20.16 -19.98
N CYS A 46 19.47 21.25 -19.48
CA CYS A 46 18.03 21.38 -19.24
C CYS A 46 17.48 22.72 -19.73
N SER A 47 16.16 22.89 -19.72
CA SER A 47 15.56 24.17 -20.14
C SER A 47 15.78 25.26 -19.09
N GLN A 48 15.94 26.53 -19.51
CA GLN A 48 16.06 27.64 -18.57
C GLN A 48 14.82 27.76 -17.65
N SER A 49 13.63 27.41 -18.16
CA SER A 49 12.41 27.36 -17.35
C SER A 49 12.47 26.31 -16.23
N SER A 50 13.18 25.20 -16.45
CA SER A 50 13.39 24.16 -15.43
C SER A 50 14.32 24.65 -14.33
N VAL A 51 15.39 25.37 -14.69
CA VAL A 51 16.33 26.01 -13.75
C VAL A 51 15.61 27.04 -12.88
N SER A 52 14.84 27.94 -13.50
CA SER A 52 14.05 28.95 -12.78
C SER A 52 13.03 28.30 -11.83
N LYS A 53 12.31 27.26 -12.28
CA LYS A 53 11.39 26.52 -11.42
C LYS A 53 12.12 25.82 -10.26
N HIS A 54 13.31 25.28 -10.46
CA HIS A 54 14.06 24.62 -9.39
C HIS A 54 14.54 25.61 -8.33
N ILE A 55 15.07 26.76 -8.74
CA ILE A 55 15.55 27.82 -7.83
C ILE A 55 14.40 28.42 -7.01
N ASN A 56 13.28 28.73 -7.67
CA ASN A 56 12.18 29.49 -7.07
C ASN A 56 11.13 28.62 -6.36
N ARG A 57 11.13 27.30 -6.57
CA ARG A 57 10.13 26.40 -5.99
C ARG A 57 10.59 25.95 -4.62
N GLU A 58 9.72 26.08 -3.62
CA GLU A 58 9.94 25.46 -2.32
C GLU A 58 10.17 23.94 -2.46
N ALA A 59 11.09 23.39 -1.68
CA ALA A 59 11.48 21.97 -1.74
C ALA A 59 10.30 20.99 -1.57
N LYS A 60 9.19 21.46 -1.01
CA LYS A 60 7.95 20.69 -0.83
C LYS A 60 7.10 20.74 -2.10
N GLY A 61 7.44 19.90 -3.07
CA GLY A 61 6.54 19.64 -4.20
C GLY A 61 5.16 19.12 -3.73
N ARG A 62 4.07 19.54 -4.39
CA ARG A 62 2.76 18.94 -4.16
C ARG A 62 2.80 17.47 -4.57
N LYS A 63 2.29 16.58 -3.70
CA LYS A 63 2.06 15.18 -4.09
C LYS A 63 1.13 15.17 -5.29
N ARG A 64 1.44 14.31 -6.28
CA ARG A 64 0.54 14.11 -7.40
C ARG A 64 -0.79 13.60 -6.85
N CYS A 65 -1.85 14.38 -7.01
CA CYS A 65 -3.19 13.89 -6.77
C CYS A 65 -3.57 12.97 -7.93
N GLY A 66 -3.98 11.74 -7.60
CA GLY A 66 -4.62 10.87 -8.57
C GLY A 66 -6.07 11.29 -8.80
N ARG A 67 -6.75 10.58 -9.70
CA ARG A 67 -8.20 10.68 -9.85
C ARG A 67 -8.88 10.28 -8.54
N GLU A 68 -9.97 10.99 -8.20
CA GLU A 68 -10.79 10.67 -7.05
C GLU A 68 -11.35 9.24 -7.13
N LYS A 69 -11.51 8.62 -5.96
CA LYS A 69 -12.08 7.28 -5.83
C LYS A 69 -13.59 7.36 -6.08
N CYS A 70 -14.15 6.37 -6.78
CA CYS A 70 -15.61 6.26 -6.96
C CYS A 70 -16.38 5.97 -5.66
N THR A 71 -15.69 5.53 -4.60
CA THR A 71 -16.27 5.11 -3.32
C THR A 71 -15.96 6.14 -2.24
N SER A 72 -16.98 6.54 -1.49
CA SER A 72 -16.85 7.36 -0.28
C SER A 72 -16.45 6.51 0.94
N ASN A 73 -16.00 7.17 2.01
CA ASN A 73 -15.75 6.53 3.30
C ASN A 73 -17.03 5.90 3.89
N ARG A 74 -18.20 6.50 3.63
CA ARG A 74 -19.50 5.94 4.05
C ARG A 74 -19.77 4.59 3.38
N ASP A 75 -19.47 4.50 2.09
CA ASP A 75 -19.66 3.30 1.28
C ASP A 75 -18.74 2.18 1.75
N ASN A 76 -17.49 2.52 2.08
CA ASN A 76 -16.53 1.57 2.63
C ASN A 76 -16.98 1.03 4.00
N ARG A 77 -17.53 1.87 4.88
CA ARG A 77 -18.11 1.44 6.16
C ARG A 77 -19.37 0.59 5.99
N ALA A 78 -20.15 0.81 4.93
CA ALA A 78 -21.28 -0.05 4.60
C ALA A 78 -20.79 -1.44 4.14
N LEU A 79 -19.79 -1.47 3.26
CA LEU A 79 -19.14 -2.70 2.82
C LEU A 79 -18.56 -3.49 3.99
N GLU A 80 -17.84 -2.82 4.90
CA GLU A 80 -17.27 -3.45 6.08
C GLU A 80 -18.32 -4.12 6.97
N ARG A 81 -19.49 -3.48 7.14
CA ARG A 81 -20.63 -4.06 7.89
C ARG A 81 -21.18 -5.31 7.20
N ILE A 82 -21.36 -5.27 5.89
CA ILE A 82 -21.84 -6.43 5.10
C ILE A 82 -20.88 -7.62 5.26
N VAL A 83 -19.57 -7.37 5.13
CA VAL A 83 -18.54 -8.41 5.24
C VAL A 83 -18.48 -8.99 6.66
N LYS A 84 -18.54 -8.15 7.70
CA LYS A 84 -18.51 -8.59 9.10
C LYS A 84 -19.75 -9.37 9.52
N GLN A 85 -20.92 -9.05 8.95
CA GLN A 85 -22.16 -9.76 9.26
C GLN A 85 -22.08 -11.23 8.88
N ASN A 86 -21.48 -11.56 7.73
CA ASN A 86 -21.36 -12.93 7.24
C ASN A 86 -20.02 -13.13 6.51
N PRO A 87 -18.96 -13.62 7.20
CA PRO A 87 -17.62 -13.74 6.61
C PRO A 87 -17.49 -14.84 5.54
N PHE A 88 -18.48 -15.73 5.43
CA PHE A 88 -18.47 -16.84 4.47
C PHE A 88 -19.19 -16.53 3.14
N LYS A 89 -19.79 -15.34 2.99
CA LYS A 89 -20.46 -14.95 1.74
C LYS A 89 -19.48 -14.81 0.59
N ASN A 90 -19.96 -15.10 -0.62
CA ASN A 90 -19.16 -14.89 -1.82
C ASN A 90 -19.04 -13.39 -2.12
N VAL A 91 -17.90 -12.96 -2.68
CA VAL A 91 -17.67 -11.60 -3.18
C VAL A 91 -18.80 -11.13 -4.11
N GLY A 92 -19.35 -12.04 -4.92
CA GLY A 92 -20.48 -11.72 -5.81
C GLY A 92 -21.76 -11.34 -5.06
N GLU A 93 -22.07 -12.00 -3.94
CA GLU A 93 -23.23 -11.71 -3.12
C GLU A 93 -23.03 -10.43 -2.31
N ILE A 94 -21.84 -10.27 -1.73
CA ILE A 94 -21.43 -9.04 -1.04
C ILE A 94 -21.55 -7.85 -2.00
N HIS A 95 -21.13 -8.00 -3.25
CA HIS A 95 -21.27 -6.96 -4.26
C HIS A 95 -22.74 -6.63 -4.56
N LYS A 96 -23.61 -7.63 -4.72
CA LYS A 96 -25.06 -7.40 -4.93
C LYS A 96 -25.69 -6.64 -3.76
N GLU A 97 -25.36 -7.03 -2.53
CA GLU A 97 -25.84 -6.34 -1.31
C GLU A 97 -25.31 -4.91 -1.21
N TRP A 98 -24.05 -4.69 -1.59
CA TRP A 98 -23.45 -3.37 -1.57
C TRP A 98 -24.01 -2.44 -2.66
N THR A 99 -24.32 -2.98 -3.83
CA THR A 99 -25.04 -2.26 -4.88
C THR A 99 -26.48 -1.97 -4.47
N ALA A 100 -27.16 -2.91 -3.81
CA ALA A 100 -28.50 -2.69 -3.26
C ALA A 100 -28.52 -1.61 -2.17
N ALA A 101 -27.41 -1.42 -1.46
CA ALA A 101 -27.22 -0.31 -0.53
C ALA A 101 -26.97 1.06 -1.22
N GLY A 102 -27.01 1.13 -2.56
CA GLY A 102 -26.95 2.36 -3.35
C GLY A 102 -25.57 2.70 -3.91
N VAL A 103 -24.58 1.82 -3.79
CA VAL A 103 -23.21 2.10 -4.27
C VAL A 103 -23.03 1.60 -5.71
N SER A 104 -22.85 2.53 -6.64
CA SER A 104 -22.54 2.21 -8.04
C SER A 104 -21.04 1.97 -8.21
N ALA A 105 -20.60 0.74 -7.95
CA ALA A 105 -19.21 0.31 -8.12
C ALA A 105 -19.13 -1.05 -8.81
N SER A 106 -18.01 -1.36 -9.45
CA SER A 106 -17.83 -2.67 -10.07
C SER A 106 -17.53 -3.76 -9.04
N ARG A 107 -17.77 -5.03 -9.41
CA ARG A 107 -17.35 -6.20 -8.60
C ARG A 107 -15.85 -6.18 -8.27
N THR A 108 -15.01 -5.80 -9.24
CA THR A 108 -13.56 -5.69 -9.03
C THR A 108 -13.20 -4.58 -8.04
N THR A 109 -13.94 -3.48 -8.04
CA THR A 109 -13.76 -2.40 -7.05
C THR A 109 -14.14 -2.89 -5.66
N THR A 110 -15.23 -3.64 -5.53
CA THR A 110 -15.65 -4.27 -4.26
C THR A 110 -14.53 -5.13 -3.68
N GLN A 111 -13.95 -6.02 -4.49
CA GLN A 111 -12.85 -6.89 -4.06
C GLN A 111 -11.61 -6.09 -3.63
N ARG A 112 -11.17 -5.10 -4.42
CA ARG A 112 -10.03 -4.25 -4.06
C ARG A 112 -10.27 -3.51 -2.75
N ARG A 113 -11.47 -2.98 -2.52
CA ARG A 113 -11.81 -2.31 -1.26
C ARG A 113 -11.80 -3.24 -0.07
N MET A 114 -12.30 -4.46 -0.23
CA MET A 114 -12.19 -5.48 0.80
C MET A 114 -10.73 -5.77 1.16
N GLN A 115 -9.86 -5.89 0.15
CA GLN A 115 -8.41 -6.09 0.35
C GLN A 115 -7.73 -4.89 1.00
N ASP A 116 -8.05 -3.66 0.58
CA ASP A 116 -7.55 -2.41 1.17
C ASP A 116 -7.88 -2.35 2.69
N MET A 117 -9.05 -2.89 3.08
CA MET A 117 -9.49 -3.00 4.48
C MET A 117 -8.88 -4.20 5.23
N GLY A 118 -8.09 -5.04 4.56
CA GLY A 118 -7.43 -6.20 5.16
C GLY A 118 -8.23 -7.51 5.11
N PHE A 119 -9.37 -7.56 4.42
CA PHE A 119 -10.11 -8.79 4.23
C PHE A 119 -9.46 -9.66 3.14
N SER A 120 -9.35 -10.96 3.42
CA SER A 120 -8.80 -11.95 2.50
C SER A 120 -9.73 -13.14 2.39
N CYS A 121 -9.79 -13.72 1.19
CA CYS A 121 -10.45 -15.00 1.00
C CYS A 121 -9.59 -16.09 1.64
N ARG A 122 -10.17 -16.90 2.54
CA ARG A 122 -9.46 -18.00 3.19
C ARG A 122 -10.24 -19.30 3.01
N ILE A 123 -9.52 -20.36 2.69
CA ILE A 123 -10.11 -21.71 2.63
C ILE A 123 -10.19 -22.23 4.07
N PRO A 124 -11.38 -22.65 4.55
CA PRO A 124 -11.51 -23.21 5.89
C PRO A 124 -10.77 -24.55 5.97
N CYS A 125 -10.09 -24.81 7.09
CA CYS A 125 -9.47 -26.11 7.33
C CYS A 125 -10.54 -27.19 7.50
N VAL A 126 -10.39 -28.31 6.81
CA VAL A 126 -11.24 -29.49 6.99
C VAL A 126 -10.99 -30.06 8.38
N LYS A 127 -12.06 -30.23 9.18
CA LYS A 127 -12.01 -30.80 10.53
C LYS A 127 -13.08 -31.88 10.66
N PRO A 128 -12.83 -32.97 11.42
CA PRO A 128 -13.86 -33.96 11.70
C PRO A 128 -14.99 -33.31 12.50
N LEU A 129 -16.23 -33.65 12.17
CA LEU A 129 -17.39 -33.24 12.94
C LEU A 129 -17.38 -33.98 14.29
N LEU A 130 -17.41 -33.23 15.38
CA LEU A 130 -17.41 -33.78 16.73
C LEU A 130 -18.78 -33.60 17.37
N ASN A 131 -19.22 -34.61 18.12
CA ASN A 131 -20.40 -34.48 18.96
C ASN A 131 -20.06 -33.78 20.29
N ASN A 132 -21.08 -33.33 21.01
CA ASN A 132 -20.91 -32.60 22.27
C ASN A 132 -20.13 -33.40 23.33
N ARG A 133 -20.32 -34.73 23.39
CA ARG A 133 -19.60 -35.61 24.33
C ARG A 133 -18.09 -35.62 24.04
N GLN A 134 -17.71 -35.69 22.78
CA GLN A 134 -16.32 -35.65 22.33
C GLN A 134 -15.67 -34.30 22.60
N HIS A 135 -16.40 -33.19 22.44
CA HIS A 135 -15.93 -31.86 22.84
C HIS A 135 -15.60 -31.80 24.34
N GLN A 136 -16.50 -32.26 25.21
CA GLN A 136 -16.29 -32.25 26.66
C GLN A 136 -15.07 -33.09 27.06
N LYS A 137 -14.92 -34.30 26.50
CA LYS A 137 -13.73 -35.14 26.75
C LYS A 137 -12.42 -34.46 26.34
N ARG A 138 -12.38 -33.84 25.17
CA ARG A 138 -11.18 -33.13 24.67
C ARG A 138 -10.83 -31.92 25.55
N LEU A 139 -11.83 -31.16 26.01
CA LEU A 139 -11.62 -30.02 26.90
C LEU A 139 -11.11 -30.46 28.28
N ALA A 140 -11.70 -31.52 28.86
CA ALA A 140 -11.28 -32.09 30.14
C ALA A 140 -9.84 -32.64 30.07
N SER A 141 -9.49 -33.35 28.99
CA SER A 141 -8.14 -33.86 28.76
C SER A 141 -7.10 -32.74 28.62
N LYS A 142 -7.43 -31.64 27.92
CA LYS A 142 -6.54 -30.47 27.85
C LYS A 142 -6.34 -29.80 29.21
N ARG A 143 -7.41 -29.65 30.00
CA ARG A 143 -7.35 -29.03 31.34
C ARG A 143 -6.50 -29.84 32.30
N THR A 144 -6.70 -31.16 32.35
CA THR A 144 -5.92 -32.09 33.19
C THR A 144 -4.44 -32.12 32.77
N GLY A 145 -4.13 -32.22 31.47
CA GLY A 145 -2.75 -32.17 30.98
C GLY A 145 -2.04 -30.82 31.12
N LEU A 146 -2.77 -29.71 31.30
CA LEU A 146 -2.21 -28.41 31.68
C LEU A 146 -1.91 -28.33 33.18
N LEU A 147 -2.75 -28.96 34.01
CA LEU A 147 -2.59 -29.01 35.46
C LEU A 147 -1.37 -29.86 35.85
N LEU A 148 -1.26 -31.07 35.28
CA LEU A 148 -0.11 -31.96 35.50
C LEU A 148 1.23 -31.30 35.10
N ARG A 149 1.26 -30.61 33.94
CA ARG A 149 2.43 -29.81 33.52
C ARG A 149 2.71 -28.58 34.37
N ARG A 150 1.77 -28.11 35.20
CA ARG A 150 2.02 -27.04 36.17
C ARG A 150 2.60 -27.61 37.46
N GLU A 151 2.06 -28.72 37.93
CA GLU A 151 2.57 -29.42 39.12
C GLU A 151 4.01 -29.91 38.91
N GLU A 152 4.31 -30.54 37.77
CA GLU A 152 5.68 -30.94 37.42
C GLU A 152 6.66 -29.75 37.41
N ARG A 153 6.23 -28.56 36.97
CA ARG A 153 7.07 -27.35 36.99
C ARG A 153 7.26 -26.74 38.38
N HIS A 154 6.34 -26.95 39.31
CA HIS A 154 6.52 -26.55 40.70
C HIS A 154 7.46 -27.50 41.44
N THR A 155 7.40 -28.81 41.15
CA THR A 155 8.30 -29.79 41.76
C THR A 155 9.76 -29.61 41.33
N ILE A 156 10.02 -29.20 40.08
CA ILE A 156 11.40 -28.99 39.56
C ILE A 156 12.07 -27.71 40.10
N HIS A 157 11.30 -26.72 40.58
CA HIS A 157 11.84 -25.46 41.10
C HIS A 157 12.02 -25.43 42.64
N VAL A 158 11.59 -26.48 43.34
CA VAL A 158 11.65 -26.60 44.82
C VAL A 158 12.67 -27.67 45.25
N ALA A 159 13.35 -28.31 44.30
CA ALA A 159 14.49 -29.21 44.52
C ALA A 159 15.81 -28.52 44.14
#